data_AF-A4Q7T4-F1
#
_entry.id   AF-A4Q7T4-F1
#
_cell.length_a   1.000
_cell.length_b   1.000
_cell.length_c   1.000
_cell.angle_alpha   90.00
_cell.angle_beta   90.00
_cell.angle_gamma   90.00
#
_symmetry.space_group_name_H-M   'P 1'
#
loop_
_entity.id
_entity.type
_entity.pdbx_description
1 polymer ?
#
loop_
_entity_poly.entity_id
_entity_poly.type
_entity_poly.pdbx_seq_one_letter_code
_entity_poly.pdbx_strand_id
1 'polypeptide(L)'
;MYKKITKIPDFLFALLTIILPISLIYAFFSPDFYGKTIISFWILLLITILNFFLCFLISFIWIRLKIVNFSFIFYYPIILFSLSILLVTYPLNDSKSLVILRVFLVFLSIFLIIPSLIIKKKIVQKAQLNLINKRTKKH
;
A
#
# COMPACT_ATOMS: atom_id res chain seq x y z
N MET A 1 11.85 -32.53 -8.45
CA MET A 1 12.68 -31.43 -8.95
C MET A 1 11.84 -30.14 -8.92
N TYR A 2 11.94 -29.36 -7.84
CA TYR A 2 11.11 -28.15 -7.66
C TYR A 2 11.64 -27.04 -8.55
N LYS A 3 10.83 -26.64 -9.54
CA LYS A 3 11.09 -25.46 -10.39
C LYS A 3 11.25 -24.26 -9.46
N LYS A 4 12.48 -23.72 -9.36
CA LYS A 4 12.73 -22.38 -8.82
C LYS A 4 11.92 -21.42 -9.69
N ILE A 5 10.69 -21.13 -9.29
CA ILE A 5 10.00 -19.93 -9.76
C ILE A 5 10.94 -18.82 -9.30
N THR A 6 11.66 -18.23 -10.25
CA THR A 6 12.44 -17.02 -10.04
C THR A 6 11.54 -16.06 -9.28
N LYS A 7 11.80 -15.88 -7.99
CA LYS A 7 11.07 -14.94 -7.14
C LYS A 7 11.36 -13.57 -7.73
N ILE A 8 10.52 -13.13 -8.66
CA ILE A 8 10.45 -11.74 -9.06
C ILE A 8 10.37 -10.96 -7.75
N PRO A 9 11.25 -9.98 -7.53
CA PRO A 9 11.33 -9.33 -6.23
C PRO A 9 9.98 -8.70 -5.91
N ASP A 10 9.53 -8.86 -4.66
CA ASP A 10 8.28 -8.26 -4.17
C ASP A 10 8.20 -6.76 -4.51
N PHE A 11 9.34 -6.08 -4.63
CA PHE A 11 9.45 -4.71 -5.10
C PHE A 11 8.89 -4.45 -6.51
N LEU A 12 9.19 -5.32 -7.48
CA LEU A 12 8.76 -5.16 -8.87
C LEU A 12 7.23 -5.24 -8.97
N PHE A 13 6.68 -6.10 -8.13
CA PHE A 13 5.27 -6.29 -7.95
C PHE A 13 4.59 -5.08 -7.29
N ALA A 14 5.21 -4.46 -6.30
CA ALA A 14 4.76 -3.19 -5.74
C ALA A 14 4.85 -2.04 -6.74
N LEU A 15 5.88 -2.04 -7.59
CA LEU A 15 6.06 -1.03 -8.61
C LEU A 15 4.89 -1.06 -9.62
N LEU A 16 4.49 -2.26 -10.05
CA LEU A 16 3.37 -2.44 -10.98
C LEU A 16 2.01 -2.18 -10.33
N THR A 17 1.80 -2.63 -9.09
CA THR A 17 0.47 -2.59 -8.46
C THR A 17 0.18 -1.32 -7.68
N ILE A 18 1.20 -0.57 -7.26
CA ILE A 18 1.04 0.56 -6.34
C ILE A 18 1.70 1.82 -6.87
N ILE A 19 2.97 1.75 -7.25
CA ILE A 19 3.69 2.95 -7.74
C ILE A 19 3.11 3.40 -9.08
N LEU A 20 2.99 2.49 -10.05
CA LEU A 20 2.54 2.83 -11.39
C LEU A 20 1.12 3.44 -11.42
N PRO A 21 0.09 2.87 -10.76
CA PRO A 21 -1.24 3.45 -10.74
C PRO A 21 -1.27 4.84 -10.11
N ILE A 22 -0.57 5.04 -8.98
CA ILE A 22 -0.60 6.34 -8.30
C ILE A 22 0.20 7.40 -9.04
N SER A 23 1.32 7.02 -9.67
CA SER A 23 2.08 7.89 -10.56
C SER A 23 1.27 8.31 -11.78
N LEU A 24 0.45 7.42 -12.35
CA LEU A 24 -0.45 7.78 -13.45
C LEU A 24 -1.51 8.79 -13.00
N ILE A 25 -2.14 8.58 -11.84
CA ILE A 25 -3.11 9.55 -11.30
C ILE A 25 -2.44 10.91 -11.09
N TYR A 26 -1.21 10.93 -10.55
CA TYR A 26 -0.45 12.16 -10.40
C TYR A 26 -0.14 12.83 -11.74
N ALA A 27 0.34 12.07 -12.73
CA ALA A 27 0.69 12.62 -14.04
C ALA A 27 -0.52 13.21 -14.78
N PHE A 28 -1.68 12.57 -14.70
CA PHE A 28 -2.88 13.02 -15.41
C PHE A 28 -3.65 14.14 -14.71
N PHE A 29 -3.60 14.20 -13.38
CA PHE A 29 -4.45 15.10 -12.61
C PHE A 29 -3.70 16.13 -11.77
N SER A 30 -2.37 16.06 -11.69
CA SER A 30 -1.59 17.08 -10.98
C SER A 30 -1.57 18.40 -11.75
N PRO A 31 -1.83 19.53 -11.08
CA PRO A 31 -1.67 20.85 -11.67
C PRO A 31 -0.21 21.17 -12.07
N ASP A 32 0.80 20.42 -11.60
CA ASP A 32 2.21 20.63 -11.99
C ASP A 32 2.46 20.41 -13.48
N PHE A 33 1.75 19.46 -14.09
CA PHE A 33 1.92 19.14 -15.51
C PHE A 33 1.14 20.09 -16.42
N TYR A 34 0.07 20.69 -15.91
CA TYR A 34 -0.90 21.43 -16.72
C TYR A 34 -1.00 22.92 -16.35
N GLY A 35 -0.30 23.37 -15.31
CA GLY A 35 -0.28 24.75 -14.83
C GLY A 35 -1.61 25.27 -14.26
N LYS A 36 -2.62 24.41 -14.13
CA LYS A 36 -3.95 24.75 -13.63
C LYS A 36 -4.61 23.54 -12.97
N THR A 37 -5.55 23.78 -12.06
CA THR A 37 -6.37 22.72 -11.47
C THR A 37 -7.31 22.13 -12.51
N ILE A 38 -7.09 20.87 -12.88
CA ILE A 38 -7.92 20.15 -13.87
C ILE A 38 -9.15 19.52 -13.21
N ILE A 39 -9.01 19.07 -11.96
CA ILE A 39 -10.00 18.27 -11.27
C ILE A 39 -10.25 18.83 -9.86
N SER A 40 -11.49 18.72 -9.40
CA SER A 40 -11.85 19.18 -8.04
C SER A 40 -11.29 18.23 -6.98
N PHE A 41 -11.03 18.76 -5.79
CA PHE A 41 -10.54 18.00 -4.64
C PHE A 41 -11.39 16.75 -4.35
N TRP A 42 -12.72 16.90 -4.35
CA TRP A 42 -13.64 15.80 -4.05
C TRP A 42 -13.57 14.66 -5.07
N ILE A 43 -13.41 15.00 -6.34
CA ILE A 43 -13.28 14.01 -7.41
C ILE A 43 -11.92 13.31 -7.30
N LEU A 44 -10.84 14.05 -7.05
CA LEU A 44 -9.51 13.48 -6.83
C LEU A 44 -9.52 12.52 -5.62
N LEU A 45 -10.14 12.93 -4.52
CA LEU A 45 -10.29 12.12 -3.31
C LEU A 45 -11.04 10.81 -3.61
N LEU A 46 -12.14 10.87 -4.37
CA LEU A 46 -12.89 9.68 -4.78
C LEU A 46 -12.05 8.73 -5.66
N ILE A 47 -11.35 9.26 -6.67
CA ILE A 47 -10.45 8.48 -7.54
C ILE A 47 -9.37 7.80 -6.71
N THR A 48 -8.82 8.51 -5.74
CA THR A 48 -7.72 7.99 -4.91
C THR A 48 -8.20 6.89 -3.95
N ILE A 49 -9.40 7.02 -3.39
CA ILE A 49 -10.03 5.97 -2.57
C ILE A 49 -10.30 4.73 -3.42
N LEU A 50 -10.88 4.90 -4.62
CA LEU A 50 -11.13 3.77 -5.54
C LEU A 50 -9.82 3.07 -5.92
N ASN A 51 -8.77 3.84 -6.25
CA ASN A 51 -7.45 3.28 -6.53
C ASN A 51 -6.88 2.51 -5.34
N PHE A 52 -7.06 3.01 -4.12
CA PHE A 52 -6.65 2.33 -2.90
C PHE A 52 -7.30 0.94 -2.76
N PHE A 53 -8.63 0.87 -2.90
CA PHE A 53 -9.35 -0.41 -2.85
C PHE A 53 -8.93 -1.36 -3.96
N LEU A 54 -8.73 -0.85 -5.18
CA LEU A 54 -8.32 -1.66 -6.32
C LEU A 54 -6.93 -2.29 -6.10
N CYS A 55 -5.96 -1.48 -5.65
CA CYS A 55 -4.62 -1.94 -5.31
C CYS A 55 -4.63 -2.97 -4.17
N PHE A 56 -5.47 -2.76 -3.15
CA PHE A 56 -5.63 -3.70 -2.04
C PHE A 56 -6.20 -5.05 -2.51
N LEU A 57 -7.23 -5.03 -3.36
CA LEU A 57 -7.82 -6.25 -3.93
C LEU A 57 -6.81 -7.01 -4.79
N ILE A 58 -6.07 -6.32 -5.66
CA ILE A 58 -5.02 -6.94 -6.48
C ILE A 58 -3.93 -7.54 -5.59
N SER A 59 -3.48 -6.81 -4.56
CA SER A 59 -2.49 -7.31 -3.59
C SER A 59 -2.98 -8.58 -2.88
N PHE A 60 -4.26 -8.63 -2.51
CA PHE A 60 -4.87 -9.81 -1.90
C PHE A 60 -4.90 -11.01 -2.86
N ILE A 61 -5.27 -10.80 -4.12
CA ILE A 61 -5.24 -11.83 -5.16
C ILE A 61 -3.82 -12.37 -5.33
N TRP A 62 -2.80 -11.49 -5.34
CA TRP A 62 -1.43 -11.91 -5.56
C TRP A 62 -0.87 -12.75 -4.40
N ILE A 63 -1.28 -12.46 -3.16
CA ILE A 63 -0.99 -13.32 -2.00
C ILE A 63 -1.69 -14.67 -2.13
N ARG A 64 -2.96 -14.69 -2.54
CA ARG A 64 -3.73 -15.94 -2.72
C ARG A 64 -3.12 -16.84 -3.79
N LEU A 65 -2.58 -16.26 -4.85
CA LEU A 65 -1.85 -16.96 -5.92
C LEU A 65 -0.41 -17.34 -5.52
N LYS A 66 0.03 -17.01 -4.29
CA LYS A 66 1.40 -17.23 -3.79
C LYS A 66 2.48 -16.58 -4.67
N ILE A 67 2.14 -15.49 -5.35
CA ILE A 67 3.06 -14.73 -6.21
C ILE A 67 3.99 -13.85 -5.35
N VAL A 68 3.42 -13.21 -4.32
CA VAL A 68 4.14 -12.35 -3.37
C VAL A 68 3.95 -12.84 -1.94
N ASN A 69 4.92 -12.50 -1.07
CA ASN A 69 4.87 -12.88 0.33
C ASN A 69 3.74 -12.18 1.09
N PHE A 70 3.31 -12.80 2.19
CA PHE A 70 2.28 -12.23 3.07
C PHE A 70 2.63 -10.83 3.58
N SER A 71 3.91 -10.49 3.75
CA SER A 71 4.35 -9.14 4.14
C SER A 71 3.94 -8.04 3.15
N PHE A 72 3.59 -8.40 1.92
CA PHE A 72 3.24 -7.46 0.87
C PHE A 72 1.99 -6.64 1.20
N ILE A 73 0.90 -7.28 1.64
CA ILE A 73 -0.36 -6.59 2.00
C ILE A 73 -0.28 -5.77 3.30
N PHE A 74 0.81 -5.91 4.04
CA PHE A 74 1.03 -5.19 5.29
C PHE A 74 1.83 -3.91 5.07
N TYR A 75 2.84 -3.97 4.21
CA TYR A 75 3.75 -2.85 4.00
C TYR A 75 3.26 -1.90 2.90
N TYR A 76 2.85 -2.45 1.77
CA TYR A 76 2.60 -1.63 0.60
C TYR A 76 1.26 -0.87 0.60
N PRO A 77 0.18 -1.35 1.25
CA PRO A 77 -1.00 -0.50 1.47
C PRO A 77 -0.71 0.74 2.33
N ILE A 78 0.24 0.67 3.26
CA ILE A 78 0.66 1.83 4.06
C ILE A 78 1.39 2.84 3.18
N ILE A 79 2.28 2.36 2.29
CA ILE A 79 2.94 3.21 1.30
C ILE A 79 1.90 3.85 0.39
N LEU A 80 0.96 3.06 -0.13
CA LEU A 80 -0.11 3.56 -0.99
C LEU A 80 -0.95 4.62 -0.27
N PHE A 81 -1.32 4.38 0.99
CA PHE A 81 -2.04 5.36 1.81
C PHE A 81 -1.27 6.68 1.96
N SER A 82 0.04 6.60 2.19
CA SER A 82 0.93 7.77 2.28
C SER A 82 0.92 8.57 0.98
N LEU A 83 1.11 7.89 -0.15
CA LEU A 83 1.15 8.51 -1.47
C LEU A 83 -0.21 9.09 -1.86
N SER A 84 -1.30 8.40 -1.53
CA SER A 84 -2.67 8.85 -1.75
C SER A 84 -2.96 10.15 -1.02
N ILE A 85 -2.52 10.27 0.23
CA ILE A 85 -2.68 11.50 1.00
C ILE A 85 -1.90 12.66 0.37
N LEU A 86 -0.63 12.42 -0.01
CA LEU A 86 0.18 13.44 -0.66
C LEU A 86 -0.49 13.95 -1.94
N LEU A 87 -1.06 13.03 -2.72
CA LEU A 87 -1.77 13.35 -3.95
C LEU A 87 -3.06 14.15 -3.71
N VAL A 88 -3.89 13.71 -2.76
CA VAL A 88 -5.18 14.36 -2.46
C VAL A 88 -5.02 15.74 -1.85
N THR A 89 -3.96 15.94 -1.07
CA THR A 89 -3.69 17.23 -0.46
C THR A 89 -3.07 18.23 -1.43
N TYR A 90 -2.61 17.79 -2.60
CA TYR A 90 -1.95 18.62 -3.61
C TYR A 90 -2.72 19.88 -4.06
N PRO A 91 -4.02 19.81 -4.43
CA PRO A 91 -4.81 20.98 -4.82
C PRO A 91 -5.08 21.98 -3.69
N LEU A 92 -4.64 21.69 -2.46
CA LEU A 92 -4.85 22.53 -1.29
C LEU A 92 -3.59 23.33 -0.90
N ASN A 93 -2.72 23.65 -1.87
CA ASN A 93 -1.39 24.23 -1.64
C ASN A 93 -1.40 25.69 -1.09
N ASP A 94 -2.55 26.36 -1.07
CA ASP A 94 -2.62 27.80 -0.77
C ASP A 94 -2.55 28.14 0.74
N SER A 95 -2.50 27.15 1.65
CA SER A 95 -2.46 27.41 3.10
C SER A 95 -1.40 26.64 3.87
N LYS A 96 -0.74 27.33 4.82
CA LYS A 96 0.31 26.77 5.69
C LYS A 96 -0.19 25.62 6.57
N SER A 97 -1.47 25.65 6.98
CA SER A 97 -2.11 24.60 7.78
C SER A 97 -2.18 23.27 7.03
N LEU A 98 -2.34 23.29 5.70
CA LEU A 98 -2.39 22.10 4.87
C LEU A 98 -1.02 21.45 4.66
N VAL A 99 0.06 22.22 4.70
CA VAL A 99 1.43 21.70 4.70
C VAL A 99 1.72 20.91 5.99
N ILE A 100 1.31 21.43 7.15
CA ILE A 100 1.47 20.75 8.45
C ILE A 100 0.68 19.43 8.45
N LEU A 101 -0.54 19.43 7.89
CA LEU A 101 -1.34 18.22 7.74
C LEU A 101 -0.65 17.17 6.87
N ARG A 102 -0.02 17.56 5.76
CA ARG A 102 0.77 16.63 4.92
C ARG A 102 1.91 16.00 5.70
N VAL A 103 2.70 16.81 6.40
CA VAL A 103 3.83 16.32 7.20
C VAL A 103 3.35 15.37 8.30
N PHE A 104 2.30 15.74 9.02
CA PHE A 104 1.71 14.88 10.05
C PHE A 104 1.23 13.55 9.48
N LEU A 105 0.57 13.55 8.32
CA LEU A 105 0.08 12.33 7.69
C LEU A 105 1.20 11.43 7.15
N VAL A 106 2.32 11.99 6.68
CA VAL A 106 3.53 11.23 6.35
C VAL A 106 4.14 10.62 7.61
N PHE A 107 4.18 11.34 8.73
CA PHE A 107 4.61 10.74 10.00
C PHE A 107 3.66 9.63 10.45
N LEU A 108 2.34 9.84 10.35
CA LEU A 108 1.33 8.85 10.69
C LEU A 108 1.53 7.55 9.89
N SER A 109 1.86 7.67 8.60
CA SER A 109 2.07 6.50 7.75
C SER A 109 3.36 5.74 8.08
N ILE A 110 4.44 6.44 8.46
CA ILE A 110 5.64 5.80 9.01
C ILE A 110 5.32 5.07 10.31
N PHE A 111 4.54 5.70 11.20
CA PHE A 111 4.11 5.07 12.44
C PHE A 111 3.24 3.83 12.21
N LEU A 112 2.43 3.80 11.14
CA LEU A 112 1.63 2.64 10.76
C LEU A 112 2.46 1.41 10.33
N ILE A 113 3.73 1.58 9.97
CA ILE A 113 4.64 0.45 9.67
C ILE A 113 4.87 -0.42 10.92
N ILE A 114 4.95 0.20 12.10
CA ILE A 114 5.20 -0.48 13.37
C ILE A 114 4.10 -1.51 13.72
N PRO A 115 2.80 -1.15 13.80
CA PRO A 115 1.74 -2.13 14.05
C PRO A 115 1.68 -3.20 12.96
N SER A 116 2.02 -2.85 11.72
CA SER A 116 2.11 -3.79 10.61
C SER A 116 3.15 -4.91 10.85
N LEU A 117 4.34 -4.54 11.34
CA LEU A 117 5.40 -5.48 11.72
C LEU A 117 4.99 -6.36 12.93
N ILE A 118 4.30 -5.78 13.92
CA ILE A 118 3.80 -6.51 15.09
C ILE A 118 2.76 -7.56 14.66
N ILE A 119 1.82 -7.20 13.79
CA ILE A 119 0.78 -8.11 13.28
C ILE A 119 1.43 -9.27 12.50
N LYS A 120 2.40 -8.97 11.63
CA LYS A 120 3.17 -10.00 10.90
C LYS A 120 3.79 -11.00 11.88
N LYS A 121 4.44 -10.54 12.94
CA LYS A 121 5.09 -11.41 13.95
C LYS A 121 4.06 -12.31 14.66
N LYS A 122 2.91 -11.75 15.06
CA LYS A 122 1.82 -12.52 15.69
C LYS A 122 1.25 -13.61 14.78
N ILE A 123 1.07 -13.31 13.50
CA ILE A 123 0.51 -14.27 12.54
C ILE A 123 1.47 -15.45 12.30
N VAL A 124 2.77 -15.16 12.18
CA VAL A 124 3.81 -16.21 12.04
C VAL A 124 3.86 -17.10 13.28
N GLN A 125 3.85 -16.51 14.49
CA GLN A 125 3.83 -17.28 15.75
C GLN A 125 2.60 -18.18 15.86
N LYS A 126 1.41 -17.67 15.51
CA LYS A 126 0.16 -18.45 15.54
C LYS A 126 0.18 -19.61 14.53
N ALA A 127 0.75 -19.39 13.34
CA ALA A 127 0.92 -20.45 12.35
C ALA A 127 1.87 -21.56 12.84
N GLN A 128 2.97 -21.19 13.51
CA GLN A 128 3.92 -22.14 14.09
C GLN A 128 3.29 -22.98 15.22
N LEU A 129 2.55 -22.35 16.14
CA LEU A 129 1.84 -23.05 17.22
C LEU A 129 0.82 -24.07 16.68
N ASN A 130 0.06 -23.71 15.64
CA ASN A 130 -0.89 -24.61 15.00
C ASN A 130 -0.22 -25.83 14.34
N LEU A 131 0.98 -25.66 13.78
CA LEU A 131 1.76 -26.77 13.22
C LEU A 131 2.28 -27.72 14.30
N ILE A 132 2.73 -27.19 15.44
CA ILE A 132 3.17 -27.97 16.60
C ILE A 132 2.01 -28.80 17.16
N ASN A 133 0.86 -28.16 17.41
CA ASN A 133 -0.35 -28.84 17.92
C ASN A 133 -0.89 -29.91 16.98
N LYS A 134 -0.73 -29.75 15.66
CA LYS A 134 -1.08 -30.79 14.68
C LYS A 134 -0.13 -31.98 14.71
N ARG A 135 1.15 -31.78 15.05
CA ARG A 135 2.14 -32.86 15.15
C ARG A 135 1.97 -33.67 16.44
N THR A 136 1.69 -33.01 17.57
CA THR A 136 1.47 -33.68 18.85
C THR A 136 0.17 -34.47 18.92
N LYS A 137 -0.87 -34.10 18.16
CA LYS A 137 -2.12 -34.90 18.04
C LYS A 137 -2.01 -36.15 17.14
N LYS A 138 -0.91 -36.30 16.40
CA LYS A 138 -0.71 -37.40 15.44
C LYS A 138 0.15 -38.53 15.99
N HIS A 139 0.75 -38.33 17.16
CA HIS A 139 1.38 -39.33 18.02
C HIS A 139 0.42 -39.66 19.15
#